data_AF-A0A939HVL3-F1
#
_entry.id   AF-A0A939HVL3-F1
#
_cell.length_a   1.000
_cell.length_b   1.000
_cell.length_c   1.000
_cell.angle_alpha   90.00
_cell.angle_beta   90.00
_cell.angle_gamma   90.00
#
_symmetry.space_group_name_H-M   'P 1'
#
loop_
_entity.id
_entity.type
_entity.pdbx_description
1 polymer ?
#
loop_
_entity_poly.entity_id
_entity_poly.type
_entity_poly.pdbx_seq_one_letter_code
_entity_poly.pdbx_strand_id
1 'polypeptide(L)' 'MRHFKDIDGLSSAGRPPLSAKERQKLRQEKIQQQQESNYQLLAELCRLGESDAAKLLANRNYNWGYEIVDGEVRERLD' A
#
# COMPACT_ATOMS: atom_id res chain seq x y z
N MET A 1 -10.52 -35.12 -29.04
CA MET A 1 -10.29 -34.74 -27.63
C MET A 1 -8.83 -34.32 -27.52
N ARG A 2 -8.56 -33.03 -27.29
CA ARG A 2 -7.18 -32.51 -27.24
C ARG A 2 -6.58 -32.79 -25.86
N HIS A 3 -5.55 -33.63 -25.88
CA HIS A 3 -4.77 -34.04 -24.73
C HIS A 3 -3.84 -32.88 -24.36
N PHE A 4 -4.11 -32.17 -23.27
CA PHE A 4 -3.20 -31.15 -22.72
C PHE A 4 -2.01 -31.86 -22.04
N LYS A 5 -1.12 -32.45 -22.84
CA LYS A 5 0.29 -32.58 -22.48
C LYS A 5 0.96 -31.30 -22.98
N ASP A 6 1.95 -30.81 -22.25
CA ASP A 6 2.71 -29.57 -22.52
C ASP A 6 2.22 -28.33 -21.74
N ILE A 7 2.30 -28.41 -20.41
CA ILE A 7 2.65 -27.23 -19.59
C ILE A 7 3.90 -27.58 -18.77
N ASP A 8 4.97 -27.97 -19.47
CA ASP A 8 6.32 -28.12 -18.90
C ASP A 8 7.19 -26.89 -19.22
N GLY A 9 6.63 -25.69 -19.04
CA GLY A 9 7.24 -24.44 -19.50
C GLY A 9 7.38 -23.31 -18.47
N LEU A 10 6.86 -23.44 -17.26
CA LEU A 10 6.93 -22.37 -16.24
C LEU A 10 7.64 -22.75 -14.94
N SER A 11 8.11 -23.99 -14.80
CA SER A 11 8.78 -24.47 -13.58
C SER A 11 10.31 -24.30 -13.59
N SER A 12 10.92 -23.82 -14.68
CA SER A 12 12.38 -23.69 -14.82
C SER A 12 12.92 -22.25 -14.69
N ALA A 13 12.06 -21.25 -14.49
CA ALA A 13 12.46 -19.87 -14.15
C ALA A 13 12.01 -19.48 -12.73
N GLY A 14 12.03 -20.46 -11.81
CA GLY A 14 11.72 -20.25 -10.41
C GLY A 14 12.76 -19.31 -9.79
N ARG A 15 12.38 -18.06 -9.55
CA ARG A 15 13.20 -17.14 -8.73
C ARG A 15 13.60 -17.89 -7.45
N PRO A 16 14.88 -17.86 -7.04
CA PRO A 16 15.29 -18.51 -5.80
C PRO A 16 14.40 -18.00 -4.66
N PRO A 17 14.01 -18.87 -3.71
CA PRO A 17 13.18 -18.45 -2.59
C PRO A 17 13.94 -17.37 -1.81
N LEU A 18 13.37 -16.16 -1.79
CA LEU A 18 13.94 -15.00 -1.11
C LEU A 18 14.34 -15.39 0.32
N SER A 19 15.55 -15.01 0.73
CA SER A 19 16.03 -15.17 2.10
C SER A 19 15.12 -14.43 3.08
N ALA A 20 15.10 -14.86 4.35
CA ALA A 20 14.31 -14.19 5.39
C ALA A 20 14.61 -12.67 5.44
N LYS A 21 15.87 -12.29 5.24
CA LYS A 21 16.33 -10.90 5.17
C LYS A 21 15.74 -10.14 3.97
N GLU A 22 15.68 -10.78 2.80
CA GLU A 22 15.11 -10.17 1.58
C GLU A 22 13.59 -10.04 1.67
N ARG A 23 12.91 -11.03 2.26
CA ARG A 23 11.47 -10.95 2.55
C ARG A 23 11.14 -9.82 3.52
N GLN A 24 11.95 -9.64 4.56
CA GLN A 24 11.78 -8.56 5.51
C GLN A 24 11.96 -7.18 4.85
N LYS A 25 13.01 -7.02 4.02
CA LYS A 25 13.25 -5.79 3.28
C LYS A 25 12.07 -5.44 2.36
N LEU A 26 11.59 -6.41 1.57
CA LEU A 26 10.43 -6.22 0.68
C LEU A 26 9.15 -5.85 1.44
N ARG A 27 8.96 -6.39 2.66
CA ARG A 27 7.83 -6.00 3.51
C ARG A 27 7.94 -4.56 3.97
N GLN A 28 9.12 -4.12 4.40
CA GLN A 28 9.35 -2.73 4.80
C GLN A 28 9.14 -1.76 3.65
N GLU A 29 9.68 -2.07 2.46
CA GLU A 29 9.48 -1.27 1.26
C GLU A 29 8.00 -1.15 0.89
N LYS A 30 7.25 -2.26 0.95
CA LYS A 30 5.79 -2.22 0.70
C LYS A 30 5.04 -1.36 1.71
N ILE A 31 5.42 -1.44 3.00
CA ILE A 31 4.78 -0.62 4.04
C ILE A 31 5.06 0.86 3.78
N GLN A 32 6.30 1.23 3.46
CA GLN A 32 6.66 2.61 3.13
C GLN A 32 5.90 3.12 1.90
N GLN A 33 5.86 2.34 0.82
CA GLN A 33 5.11 2.70 -0.39
C GLN A 33 3.61 2.88 -0.10
N GLN A 34 3.04 2.00 0.75
CA GLN A 34 1.66 2.11 1.17
C GLN A 34 1.42 3.39 1.98
N GLN A 35 2.30 3.71 2.94
CA GLN A 35 2.21 4.94 3.74
C GLN A 35 2.28 6.20 2.87
N GLU A 36 3.24 6.25 1.95
CA GLU A 36 3.39 7.38 1.02
C GLU A 36 2.17 7.54 0.11
N SER A 37 1.66 6.45 -0.44
CA SER A 37 0.44 6.46 -1.26
C SER A 37 -0.78 6.93 -0.47
N ASN A 38 -0.93 6.49 0.78
CA ASN A 38 -2.03 6.89 1.64
C ASN A 38 -1.96 8.40 1.96
N TYR A 39 -0.78 8.91 2.28
CA TYR A 39 -0.55 10.34 2.51
C TYR A 39 -0.90 11.16 1.27
N GLN A 40 -0.42 10.76 0.09
CA GLN A 40 -0.68 11.45 -1.17
C GLN A 40 -2.17 11.55 -1.47
N LEU A 41 -2.92 10.46 -1.27
CA LEU A 41 -4.37 10.43 -1.48
C LEU A 41 -5.10 11.41 -0.55
N LEU A 42 -4.76 11.42 0.74
CA LEU A 42 -5.33 12.34 1.71
C LEU A 42 -5.00 13.81 1.37
N ALA A 43 -3.74 14.07 0.99
CA ALA A 43 -3.30 15.41 0.60
C ALA A 43 -3.98 15.89 -0.69
N GLU A 44 -4.24 14.99 -1.64
CA GLU A 44 -4.99 15.31 -2.85
C GLU A 44 -6.43 15.69 -2.54
N LEU A 45 -7.13 14.93 -1.69
CA LEU A 45 -8.47 15.28 -1.25
C LEU A 45 -8.51 16.66 -0.57
N CYS A 46 -7.54 16.95 0.30
CA CYS A 46 -7.40 18.27 0.90
C CYS A 46 -7.19 19.38 -0.13
N ARG A 47 -6.33 19.17 -1.13
CA ARG A 47 -6.09 20.15 -2.22
C ARG A 47 -7.32 20.42 -3.08
N LEU A 48 -8.19 19.42 -3.24
CA LEU A 48 -9.46 19.55 -3.96
C LEU A 48 -10.56 20.24 -3.13
N GLY A 49 -10.29 20.55 -1.85
CA GLY A 49 -11.29 21.08 -0.91
C GLY A 49 -12.21 20.01 -0.32
N GLU A 50 -11.96 18.73 -0.61
CA GLU A 50 -12.72 17.57 -0.14
C GLU A 50 -12.23 17.12 1.25
N SER A 51 -12.07 18.08 2.17
CA SER A 51 -11.54 17.89 3.52
C SER A 51 -12.35 16.88 4.34
N ASP A 52 -13.67 16.86 4.15
CA ASP A 52 -14.57 15.95 4.85
C ASP A 52 -14.43 14.51 4.34
N ALA A 53 -14.23 14.32 3.04
CA ALA A 53 -13.93 13.03 2.47
C ALA A 53 -12.56 12.51 2.95
N ALA A 54 -11.56 13.39 3.03
CA ALA A 54 -10.25 13.07 3.59
C ALA A 54 -10.36 12.64 5.07
N LYS A 55 -11.14 13.37 5.89
CA LYS A 55 -11.42 13.02 7.30
C LYS A 55 -12.06 11.64 7.43
N LEU A 56 -13.12 11.39 6.66
CA LEU A 56 -13.82 10.10 6.67
C LEU A 56 -12.89 8.96 6.26
N LEU A 57 -12.06 9.16 5.25
CA LEU A 57 -11.11 8.16 4.78
C LEU A 57 -10.03 7.86 5.82
N ALA A 58 -9.44 8.89 6.44
CA ALA A 58 -8.45 8.76 7.50
C ALA A 58 -9.05 8.07 8.75
N ASN A 59 -10.28 8.40 9.13
CA ASN A 59 -10.97 7.77 10.27
C ASN A 59 -11.30 6.30 10.01
N ARG A 60 -11.71 5.96 8.78
CA ARG A 60 -11.98 4.57 8.40
C ARG A 60 -10.70 3.72 8.35
N ASN A 61 -9.56 4.36 8.07
CA ASN A 61 -8.26 3.71 8.01
C ASN A 61 -7.34 4.19 9.14
N TYR A 62 -7.76 3.97 10.39
CA TYR A 62 -7.01 4.40 11.58
C TYR A 62 -5.55 3.91 11.57
N ASN A 63 -5.31 2.73 11.00
CA ASN A 63 -3.99 2.12 10.86
C ASN A 63 -3.02 2.87 9.93
N TRP A 64 -3.48 3.88 9.19
CA TRP A 64 -2.61 4.73 8.38
C TRP A 64 -1.84 5.73 9.23
N GLY A 65 -2.26 6.00 10.47
CA GLY A 65 -1.58 6.92 11.37
C GLY A 65 -1.68 8.39 10.95
N TYR A 66 -2.68 8.73 10.13
CA TYR A 66 -2.93 10.10 9.70
C TYR A 66 -4.30 10.59 10.17
N GLU A 67 -4.40 11.89 10.36
CA GLU A 67 -5.64 12.62 10.58
C GLU A 67 -5.67 13.91 9.77
N ILE A 68 -6.85 14.49 9.60
CA ILE A 68 -7.04 15.73 8.85
C ILE A 68 -7.45 16.84 9.81
N VAL A 69 -6.59 17.85 9.93
CA VAL A 69 -6.77 19.02 10.80
C VAL A 69 -6.70 20.26 9.93
N ASP A 70 -7.74 21.08 9.96
CA ASP A 70 -7.84 22.33 9.17
C ASP A 70 -7.57 22.18 7.66
N GLY A 71 -7.89 21.01 7.09
CA GLY A 71 -7.64 20.72 5.68
C GLY A 71 -6.19 20.31 5.39
N GLU A 72 -5.40 19.99 6.41
CA GLU A 72 -4.04 19.47 6.27
C GLU A 72 -3.95 18.03 6.78
N VAL A 73 -3.13 17.22 6.13
CA VAL A 73 -2.80 15.87 6.60
C VAL A 73 -1.77 15.98 7.71
N ARG A 74 -2.06 15.41 8.88
CA ARG A 74 -1.13 15.34 10.02
C ARG A 74 -0.95 13.91 10.47
N GLU A 75 0.22 13.61 11.04
CA GLU A 75 0.44 12.36 11.75
C GLU A 75 -0.38 12.37 13.03
N ARG A 76 -1.08 11.26 13.29
CA ARG A 76 -1.81 11.07 14.53
C ARG A 76 -0.81 10.75 15.63
N LEU A 77 -0.78 11.60 16.64
CA LEU A 77 -0.09 11.35 17.90
C LEU A 77 -1.09 10.62 18.81
N ASP A 78 -0.95 9.29 18.93
CA ASP A 78 -1.67 8.50 19.96
C ASP A 78 -1.27 8.95 21.38
#